data_AF-A0A7X1HIY4-F1
#
_entry.id   AF-A0A7X1HIY4-F1
#
_cell.length_a   1.000
_cell.length_b   1.000
_cell.length_c   1.000
_cell.angle_alpha   90.00
_cell.angle_beta   90.00
_cell.angle_gamma   90.00
#
_symmetry.space_group_name_H-M   'P 1'
#
loop_
_entity.id
_entity.type
_entity.pdbx_description
1 polymer ?
#
loop_
_entity_poly.entity_id
_entity_poly.type
_entity_poly.pdbx_seq_one_letter_code
_entity_poly.pdbx_strand_id
1 'polypeptide(L)'
;MSGKFSSKRPLTDEEEAEIQAMIASDPDNPEVTEEELKEFRPFREVFPDLAEAIDRKLGRPKAESPKKAISIRLDQEVIDRFKATGDGWQSRMNEALRKAVGL
;
A
#
# COMPACT_ATOMS: atom_id res chain seq x y z
N MET A 1 -18.19 -13.12 19.82
CA MET A 1 -19.30 -12.17 20.10
C MET A 1 -19.72 -11.58 18.78
N SER A 2 -21.01 -11.66 18.41
CA SER A 2 -21.52 -10.91 17.26
C SER A 2 -21.71 -9.46 17.73
N GLY A 3 -21.08 -8.50 17.06
CA GLY A 3 -21.34 -7.08 17.31
C GLY A 3 -22.79 -6.74 16.95
N LYS A 4 -23.33 -5.69 17.58
CA LYS A 4 -24.72 -5.23 17.37
C LYS A 4 -25.02 -4.99 15.89
N PHE A 5 -24.16 -4.25 15.20
CA PHE A 5 -24.14 -4.14 13.74
C PHE A 5 -23.06 -5.09 13.18
N SER A 6 -23.47 -6.15 12.48
CA SER A 6 -22.55 -7.17 11.96
C SER A 6 -22.46 -7.09 10.45
N SER A 7 -21.26 -6.87 9.91
CA SER A 7 -21.01 -6.86 8.45
C SER A 7 -21.15 -8.23 7.77
N LYS A 8 -21.36 -9.31 8.54
CA LYS A 8 -21.52 -10.67 8.02
C LYS A 8 -22.94 -11.00 7.56
N ARG A 9 -23.90 -10.10 7.76
CA ARG A 9 -25.29 -10.23 7.30
C ARG A 9 -25.83 -8.84 6.87
N PRO A 10 -26.89 -8.78 6.05
CA PRO A 10 -27.61 -7.54 5.82
C PRO A 10 -28.15 -6.95 7.13
N LEU A 11 -28.22 -5.62 7.18
CA LEU A 11 -28.89 -4.87 8.25
C LEU A 11 -30.40 -5.11 8.15
N THR A 12 -31.08 -5.19 9.30
CA THR A 12 -32.54 -5.08 9.33
C THR A 12 -32.95 -3.62 9.18
N ASP A 13 -34.19 -3.38 8.76
CA ASP A 13 -34.74 -2.02 8.64
C ASP A 13 -34.67 -1.25 9.97
N GLU A 14 -34.82 -1.97 11.09
CA GLU A 14 -34.73 -1.39 12.44
C GLU A 14 -33.29 -1.00 12.80
N GLU A 15 -32.30 -1.82 12.41
CA GLU A 15 -30.88 -1.51 12.59
C GLU A 15 -30.45 -0.34 11.70
N GLU A 16 -30.93 -0.27 10.46
CA GLU A 16 -30.71 0.85 9.55
C GLU A 16 -31.29 2.15 10.14
N ALA A 17 -32.54 2.12 10.62
CA ALA A 17 -33.18 3.27 11.25
C ALA A 17 -32.41 3.75 12.51
N GLU A 18 -31.88 2.83 13.31
CA GLU A 18 -31.03 3.17 14.45
C GLU A 18 -29.73 3.86 14.00
N ILE A 19 -29.06 3.35 12.97
CA ILE A 19 -27.83 3.94 12.42
C ILE A 19 -28.11 5.36 11.88
N GLN A 20 -29.21 5.55 11.14
CA GLN A 20 -29.59 6.86 10.62
C GLN A 20 -29.88 7.86 11.75
N ALA A 21 -30.54 7.42 12.82
CA ALA A 21 -30.76 8.27 14.00
C ALA A 21 -29.44 8.66 14.70
N MET A 22 -28.47 7.74 14.76
CA MET A 22 -27.13 8.03 15.29
C MET A 22 -26.39 9.06 14.43
N ILE A 23 -26.42 8.90 13.10
CA ILE A 23 -25.80 9.85 12.16
C ILE A 23 -26.42 11.25 12.33
N ALA A 24 -27.75 11.35 12.30
CA ALA A 24 -28.47 12.62 12.42
C ALA A 24 -28.32 13.31 13.80
N SER A 25 -27.90 12.57 14.82
CA SER A 25 -27.70 13.11 16.17
C SER A 25 -26.37 13.83 16.37
N ASP A 26 -25.42 13.71 15.43
CA ASP A 26 -24.11 14.35 15.51
C ASP A 26 -24.17 15.81 15.00
N PRO A 27 -24.13 16.82 15.90
CA PRO A 27 -24.20 18.21 15.49
C PRO A 27 -22.92 18.70 14.80
N ASP A 28 -21.79 18.02 14.96
CA ASP A 28 -20.49 18.42 14.40
C ASP A 28 -20.29 17.88 12.97
N ASN A 29 -21.13 16.95 12.52
CA ASN A 29 -21.05 16.33 11.21
C ASN A 29 -22.43 16.20 10.54
N PRO A 30 -23.06 17.33 10.17
CA PRO A 30 -24.34 17.32 9.49
C PRO A 30 -24.26 16.63 8.12
N GLU A 31 -25.39 16.11 7.65
CA GLU A 31 -25.48 15.56 6.30
C GLU A 31 -25.23 16.64 5.24
N VAL A 32 -24.45 16.30 4.22
CA VAL A 32 -24.14 17.19 3.10
C VAL A 32 -25.40 17.39 2.26
N THR A 33 -25.81 18.64 2.07
CA THR A 33 -26.94 18.97 1.20
C THR A 33 -26.58 18.85 -0.28
N GLU A 34 -27.58 18.69 -1.16
CA GLU A 34 -27.34 18.64 -2.61
C GLU A 34 -26.67 19.91 -3.15
N GLU A 35 -26.98 21.08 -2.59
CA GLU A 35 -26.35 22.34 -2.99
C GLU A 35 -24.89 22.41 -2.55
N GLU A 36 -24.58 21.98 -1.32
CA GLU A 36 -23.18 21.90 -0.86
C GLU A 36 -22.37 20.90 -1.69
N LEU A 37 -22.97 19.77 -2.06
CA LEU A 37 -22.31 18.75 -2.87
C LEU A 37 -21.92 19.29 -4.26
N LYS A 38 -22.72 20.17 -4.87
CA LYS A 38 -22.41 20.80 -6.16
C LYS A 38 -21.19 21.71 -6.10
N GLU A 39 -20.90 22.29 -4.93
CA GLU A 39 -19.74 23.16 -4.72
C GLU A 39 -18.43 22.38 -4.50
N PHE A 40 -18.49 21.05 -4.37
CA PHE A 40 -17.30 20.24 -4.14
C PHE A 40 -16.39 20.25 -5.36
N ARG A 41 -15.10 20.49 -5.12
CA ARG A 41 -14.07 20.51 -6.16
C ARG A 41 -13.01 19.44 -5.91
N PRO A 42 -12.41 18.87 -6.96
CA PRO A 42 -11.33 17.91 -6.81
C PRO A 42 -10.18 18.46 -5.97
N PHE A 43 -9.62 17.63 -5.08
CA PHE A 43 -8.49 18.00 -4.22
C PHE A 43 -7.33 18.66 -4.98
N ARG A 44 -7.01 18.14 -6.17
CA ARG A 44 -5.89 18.64 -6.99
C ARG A 44 -6.13 20.04 -7.54
N GLU A 45 -7.39 20.44 -7.72
CA GLU A 45 -7.75 21.79 -8.16
C GLU A 45 -7.68 22.78 -7.01
N VAL A 46 -8.07 22.36 -5.80
CA VAL A 46 -8.08 23.22 -4.61
C VAL A 46 -6.67 23.37 -4.01
N PHE A 47 -5.84 22.33 -4.08
CA PHE A 47 -4.50 22.29 -3.50
C PHE A 47 -3.43 21.81 -4.51
N PRO A 48 -3.16 22.61 -5.57
CA PRO A 48 -2.24 22.20 -6.64
C PRO A 48 -0.82 21.93 -6.16
N ASP A 49 -0.27 22.79 -5.29
CA ASP A 49 1.11 22.65 -4.78
C ASP A 49 1.29 21.39 -3.93
N LEU A 50 0.27 21.03 -3.14
CA LEU A 50 0.29 19.84 -2.31
C LEU A 50 0.14 18.57 -3.17
N ALA A 51 -0.71 18.62 -4.20
CA ALA A 51 -0.83 17.53 -5.17
C ALA A 51 0.51 17.30 -5.90
N GLU A 52 1.20 18.35 -6.31
CA GLU A 52 2.52 18.23 -6.94
C GLU A 52 3.57 17.67 -5.97
N ALA A 53 3.56 18.10 -4.70
CA ALA A 53 4.48 17.58 -3.69
C ALA A 53 4.28 16.07 -3.42
N ILE A 54 3.04 15.58 -3.51
CA ILE A 54 2.73 14.14 -3.42
C ILE A 54 3.31 13.41 -4.64
N ASP A 55 3.08 13.91 -5.85
CA ASP A 55 3.59 13.30 -7.08
C ASP A 55 5.11 13.19 -7.11
N ARG A 56 5.80 14.25 -6.66
CA ARG A 56 7.26 14.29 -6.58
C ARG A 56 7.85 13.32 -5.55
N LYS A 57 7.06 12.76 -4.62
CA LYS A 57 7.52 11.96 -3.48
C LYS A 57 7.22 10.46 -3.54
N LEU A 58 6.52 9.95 -4.56
CA LEU A 58 6.29 8.51 -4.66
C LEU A 58 7.54 7.75 -5.18
N GLY A 59 8.41 7.36 -4.24
CA GLY A 59 9.34 6.24 -4.38
C GLY A 59 10.83 6.59 -4.51
N ARG A 60 11.69 5.62 -4.13
CA ARG A 60 13.12 5.67 -4.47
C ARG A 60 13.23 5.79 -6.00
N PRO A 61 14.09 6.68 -6.54
CA PRO A 61 14.31 6.76 -7.98
C PRO A 61 14.54 5.38 -8.56
N LYS A 62 13.87 5.08 -9.69
CA LYS A 62 14.07 3.84 -10.41
C LYS A 62 15.57 3.71 -10.71
N ALA A 63 16.22 2.67 -10.18
CA ALA A 63 17.61 2.42 -10.48
C ALA A 63 17.76 2.26 -12.00
N GLU A 64 18.78 2.88 -12.61
CA GLU A 64 19.03 2.76 -14.06
C GLU A 64 19.26 1.30 -14.49
N SER A 65 19.85 0.50 -13.60
CA SER A 65 20.11 -0.93 -13.81
C SER A 65 19.67 -1.75 -12.58
N PRO A 66 18.37 -2.05 -12.43
CA PRO A 66 17.88 -2.84 -11.30
C PRO A 66 18.37 -4.29 -11.40
N LYS A 67 18.67 -4.92 -10.26
CA LYS A 67 18.93 -6.37 -10.19
C LYS A 67 17.69 -7.11 -10.70
N LYS A 68 17.88 -8.07 -11.61
CA LYS A 68 16.79 -8.92 -12.09
C LYS A 68 16.71 -10.17 -11.22
N ALA A 69 15.55 -10.41 -10.59
CA ALA A 69 15.28 -11.66 -9.90
C ALA A 69 14.93 -12.74 -10.93
N ILE A 70 15.72 -13.81 -10.98
CA ILE A 70 15.49 -14.97 -11.84
C ILE A 70 15.46 -16.24 -11.00
N SER A 71 14.72 -17.25 -11.46
CA SER A 71 14.74 -18.58 -10.86
C SER A 71 15.79 -19.43 -11.57
N ILE A 72 16.82 -19.85 -10.83
CA ILE A 72 17.87 -20.74 -11.32
C ILE A 72 18.04 -21.89 -10.33
N ARG A 73 18.38 -23.08 -10.85
CA ARG A 73 18.77 -24.22 -10.01
C ARG A 73 20.27 -24.19 -9.82
N LEU A 74 20.73 -24.27 -8.58
CA LEU A 74 22.13 -24.34 -8.19
C LEU A 74 22.32 -25.58 -7.32
N ASP A 75 23.55 -26.10 -7.29
CA ASP A 75 23.90 -27.21 -6.41
C ASP A 75 23.67 -26.84 -4.95
N GLN A 76 23.15 -27.79 -4.18
CA GLN A 76 22.81 -27.59 -2.76
C GLN A 76 24.04 -27.11 -1.95
N GLU A 77 25.21 -27.71 -2.18
CA GLU A 77 26.46 -27.36 -1.50
C GLU A 77 26.87 -25.90 -1.75
N VAL A 78 26.62 -25.37 -2.95
CA VAL A 78 26.92 -23.97 -3.30
C VAL A 78 26.00 -23.04 -2.49
N ILE A 79 24.71 -23.34 -2.43
CA ILE A 79 23.74 -22.54 -1.66
C ILE A 79 24.11 -22.56 -0.18
N ASP A 80 24.44 -23.72 0.37
CA ASP A 80 24.76 -23.87 1.79
C ASP A 80 26.05 -23.13 2.17
N ARG A 81 27.09 -23.21 1.31
CA ARG A 81 28.32 -22.43 1.51
C ARG A 81 28.06 -20.94 1.55
N PHE A 82 27.24 -20.41 0.63
CA PHE A 82 26.90 -18.98 0.69
C PHE A 82 26.04 -18.67 1.91
N LYS A 83 24.99 -19.43 2.22
CA LYS A 83 24.14 -19.19 3.41
C LYS A 83 24.93 -19.17 4.72
N ALA A 84 25.94 -20.04 4.85
CA ALA A 84 26.81 -20.09 6.02
C ALA A 84 27.58 -18.77 6.27
N THR A 85 27.72 -17.91 5.26
CA THR A 85 28.32 -16.58 5.41
C THR A 85 27.40 -15.57 6.11
N GLY A 86 26.16 -15.93 6.43
CA GLY A 86 25.20 -15.09 7.16
C GLY A 86 24.51 -14.04 6.29
N ASP A 87 24.08 -12.95 6.92
CA ASP A 87 23.34 -11.87 6.25
C ASP A 87 24.11 -11.32 5.04
N GLY A 88 23.37 -11.07 3.96
CA GLY A 88 23.95 -10.62 2.69
C GLY A 88 24.58 -11.72 1.83
N TRP A 89 24.36 -13.01 2.13
CA TRP A 89 24.93 -14.11 1.33
C TRP A 89 24.55 -14.05 -0.15
N GLN A 90 23.33 -13.63 -0.49
CA GLN A 90 22.90 -13.45 -1.88
C GLN A 90 23.68 -12.34 -2.60
N SER A 91 24.07 -11.28 -1.87
CA SER A 91 24.91 -10.21 -2.43
C SER A 91 26.33 -10.70 -2.71
N ARG A 92 26.91 -11.51 -1.81
CA ARG A 92 28.20 -12.17 -2.02
C ARG A 92 28.16 -13.16 -3.18
N MET A 93 27.08 -13.92 -3.30
CA MET A 93 26.84 -14.81 -4.46
C MET A 93 26.79 -14.01 -5.77
N ASN A 94 26.07 -12.88 -5.78
CA ASN A 94 26.04 -12.00 -6.94
C ASN A 94 27.42 -11.43 -7.29
N GLU A 95 28.23 -11.05 -6.30
CA GLU A 95 29.61 -10.60 -6.53
C GLU A 95 30.49 -11.70 -7.14
N ALA A 96 30.37 -12.94 -6.66
CA ALA A 96 31.08 -14.08 -7.24
C ALA A 96 30.68 -14.31 -8.71
N LEU A 97 29.38 -14.24 -9.02
CA LEU A 97 28.88 -14.34 -10.39
C LEU A 97 29.41 -13.23 -11.29
N ARG A 98 29.45 -11.98 -10.79
CA ARG A 98 30.05 -10.85 -11.52
C ARG A 98 31.51 -11.11 -11.87
N LYS A 99 32.32 -11.50 -10.88
CA LYS A 99 33.74 -11.83 -11.08
C LYS A 99 33.92 -12.94 -12.12
N ALA A 100 33.09 -13.98 -12.07
CA ALA A 100 33.15 -15.11 -13.01
C ALA A 100 32.88 -14.72 -14.47
N VAL A 101 32.12 -13.64 -14.71
CA VAL A 101 31.84 -13.11 -16.05
C VAL A 101 32.65 -11.85 -16.40
N GLY A 102 33.60 -11.44 -15.54
CA GLY A 102 34.45 -10.26 -15.77
C GLY A 102 33.80 -8.91 -15.45
N LEU A 103 32.85 -8.86 -14.51
CA LEU A 103 32.13 -7.65 -14.03
C LEU A 103 32.48 -7.24 -12.60
#